data_AF-A0A934EAN9-F1
#
_entry.id   AF-A0A934EAN9-F1
#
_cell.length_a   1.000
_cell.length_b   1.000
_cell.length_c   1.000
_cell.angle_alpha   90.00
_cell.angle_beta   90.00
_cell.angle_gamma   90.00
#
_symmetry.space_group_name_H-M   'P 1'
#
loop_
_entity.id
_entity.type
_entity.pdbx_description
1 polymer ?
#
loop_
_entity_poly.entity_id
_entity_poly.type
_entity_poly.pdbx_seq_one_letter_code
_entity_poly.pdbx_strand_id
1 'polypeptide(L)'
;MADINVTTMMEVGKPFPWTVPTRGCILEMLYDGTLCFMIQTETFTKAEKNAFEKSFSRYGYLESVTIPPVAIWTWMFPPPLNPMDVNFNAVPVDQEVLDNYFELESNQVKNIARFYLLDGDILRGIKTVGLDPAAVMLFRNTIIRQTQINYSHRDYVRAVNGMFSLTAEEIFGMSVKFKK
;
A
#
# COMPACT_ATOMS: atom_id res chain seq x y z
N MET A 1 21.38 -2.76 6.60
CA MET A 1 20.00 -3.27 6.48
C MET A 1 20.10 -4.77 6.56
N ALA A 2 19.24 -5.43 7.34
CA ALA A 2 19.39 -6.86 7.58
C ALA A 2 19.03 -7.64 6.30
N ASP A 3 19.95 -8.48 5.84
CA ASP A 3 19.67 -9.59 4.94
C ASP A 3 18.58 -10.47 5.58
N ILE A 4 17.36 -10.43 5.04
CA ILE A 4 16.30 -11.34 5.46
C ILE A 4 15.98 -12.23 4.26
N ASN A 5 16.89 -13.18 4.04
CA ASN A 5 16.62 -14.40 3.30
C ASN A 5 15.86 -15.38 4.22
N VAL A 6 14.75 -14.93 4.79
CA VAL A 6 13.89 -15.76 5.64
C VAL A 6 12.51 -15.76 5.00
N THR A 7 12.20 -16.89 4.37
CA THR A 7 10.83 -17.32 4.10
C THR A 7 10.14 -17.58 5.45
N THR A 8 9.97 -16.55 6.27
CA THR A 8 9.18 -16.66 7.49
C THR A 8 7.75 -16.85 7.01
N MET A 9 7.24 -18.09 7.09
CA MET A 9 5.81 -18.32 6.89
C MET A 9 5.09 -17.51 7.95
N MET A 10 4.52 -16.37 7.55
CA MET A 10 3.72 -15.54 8.43
C MET A 10 2.47 -16.32 8.82
N GLU A 11 2.25 -16.42 10.11
CA GLU A 11 1.15 -17.20 10.69
C GLU A 11 0.20 -16.26 11.44
N VAL A 12 -1.09 -16.38 11.15
CA VAL A 12 -2.13 -15.63 11.86
C VAL A 12 -2.13 -16.02 13.34
N GLY A 13 -2.13 -15.02 14.22
CA GLY A 13 -2.08 -15.17 15.67
C GLY A 13 -0.67 -15.10 16.25
N LYS A 14 0.37 -14.95 15.41
CA LYS A 14 1.77 -14.76 15.84
C LYS A 14 2.21 -13.30 15.67
N PRO A 15 3.30 -12.89 16.35
CA PRO A 15 3.94 -11.61 16.09
C PRO A 15 4.34 -11.46 14.62
N PHE A 16 4.10 -10.28 14.08
CA PHE A 16 4.49 -9.87 12.74
C PHE A 16 6.00 -9.58 12.73
N PRO A 17 6.75 -10.07 11.73
CA PRO A 17 8.21 -10.04 11.78
C PRO A 17 8.82 -8.68 11.46
N TRP A 18 8.02 -7.70 11.03
CA TRP A 18 8.47 -6.38 10.58
C TRP A 18 7.90 -5.26 11.44
N THR A 19 8.42 -4.05 11.22
CA THR A 19 7.90 -2.84 11.86
C THR A 19 6.44 -2.64 11.46
N VAL A 20 5.57 -2.55 12.48
CA VAL A 20 4.13 -2.33 12.28
C VAL A 20 3.81 -0.84 12.33
N PRO A 21 2.86 -0.35 11.51
CA PRO A 21 2.38 1.02 11.63
C PRO A 21 1.65 1.23 12.96
N THR A 22 1.76 2.44 13.53
CA THR A 22 1.06 2.77 14.77
C THR A 22 -0.46 2.92 14.58
N ARG A 23 -0.90 3.33 13.39
CA ARG A 23 -2.31 3.44 12.99
C ARG A 23 -2.46 3.43 11.47
N GLY A 24 -3.66 3.13 10.99
CA GLY A 24 -4.03 3.26 9.58
C GLY A 24 -3.37 2.22 8.68
N CYS A 25 -3.14 2.60 7.42
CA CYS A 25 -2.55 1.73 6.41
C CYS A 25 -1.20 2.30 5.94
N ILE A 26 -0.17 1.45 5.84
CA ILE A 26 1.09 1.80 5.16
C ILE A 26 1.33 0.84 4.01
N LEU A 27 2.08 1.33 3.01
CA LEU A 27 2.47 0.59 1.83
C LEU A 27 3.98 0.47 1.81
N GLU A 28 4.46 -0.76 1.76
CA GLU A 28 5.85 -1.11 1.53
C GLU A 28 5.98 -1.93 0.23
N MET A 29 7.17 -1.89 -0.35
CA MET A 29 7.53 -2.73 -1.48
C MET A 29 8.47 -3.81 -0.98
N LEU A 30 8.10 -5.08 -1.17
CA LEU A 30 8.94 -6.21 -0.78
C LEU A 30 10.03 -6.44 -1.82
N TYR A 31 11.11 -7.11 -1.41
CA TYR A 31 12.25 -7.40 -2.26
C TYR A 31 11.90 -8.14 -3.56
N ASP A 32 10.86 -8.98 -3.56
CA ASP A 32 10.39 -9.70 -4.75
C ASP A 32 9.56 -8.83 -5.73
N GLY A 33 9.35 -7.56 -5.41
CA GLY A 33 8.49 -6.63 -6.14
C GLY A 33 7.01 -6.70 -5.74
N THR A 34 6.64 -7.44 -4.70
CA THR A 34 5.26 -7.46 -4.21
C THR A 34 4.90 -6.16 -3.48
N LEU A 35 3.72 -5.61 -3.75
CA LEU A 35 3.17 -4.51 -2.95
C LEU A 35 2.60 -5.05 -1.64
N CYS A 36 3.04 -4.51 -0.52
CA CYS A 36 2.67 -4.92 0.83
C CYS A 36 1.90 -3.82 1.56
N PHE A 37 0.63 -4.08 1.86
CA PHE A 37 -0.24 -3.17 2.59
C PHE A 37 -0.41 -3.68 4.03
N MET A 38 0.02 -2.90 5.00
CA MET A 38 -0.12 -3.22 6.43
C MET A 38 -1.19 -2.32 7.04
N ILE A 39 -2.27 -2.92 7.54
CA ILE A 39 -3.43 -2.24 8.10
C ILE A 39 -3.43 -2.47 9.61
N GLN A 40 -3.22 -1.42 10.38
CA GLN A 40 -3.34 -1.44 11.83
C GLN A 40 -4.76 -1.08 12.26
N THR A 41 -5.43 -1.99 12.97
CA THR A 41 -6.72 -1.71 13.61
C THR A 41 -6.50 -1.00 14.95
N GLU A 42 -7.28 0.04 15.25
CA GLU A 42 -7.22 0.70 16.57
C GLU A 42 -7.82 -0.17 17.68
N THR A 43 -8.84 -0.97 17.35
CA THR A 43 -9.48 -1.90 18.29
C THR A 43 -9.88 -3.18 17.56
N PHE A 44 -9.01 -4.19 17.55
CA PHE A 44 -9.30 -5.42 16.83
C PHE A 44 -10.61 -6.09 17.28
N THR A 45 -11.56 -6.20 16.37
CA THR A 45 -12.81 -6.92 16.56
C THR A 45 -12.98 -8.05 15.54
N LYS A 46 -13.78 -9.06 15.91
CA LYS A 46 -14.21 -10.10 14.97
C LYS A 46 -14.92 -9.52 13.74
N ALA A 47 -15.63 -8.39 13.90
CA ALA A 47 -16.32 -7.73 12.80
C ALA A 47 -15.35 -7.08 11.80
N GLU A 48 -14.26 -6.46 12.26
CA GLU A 48 -13.20 -5.94 11.37
C GLU A 48 -12.48 -7.08 10.66
N LYS A 49 -12.18 -8.18 11.36
CA LYS A 49 -11.62 -9.37 10.71
C LYS A 49 -12.53 -9.88 9.58
N ASN A 50 -13.83 -10.00 9.84
CA ASN A 50 -14.80 -10.43 8.83
C ASN A 50 -14.88 -9.43 7.66
N ALA A 51 -14.81 -8.12 7.93
CA ALA A 51 -14.79 -7.08 6.90
C ALA A 51 -13.51 -7.14 6.05
N PHE A 52 -12.35 -7.35 6.70
CA PHE A 52 -11.09 -7.60 6.02
C PHE A 52 -11.18 -8.84 5.13
N GLU A 53 -11.66 -9.97 5.64
CA GLU A 53 -11.81 -11.22 4.90
C GLU A 53 -12.74 -11.04 3.70
N LYS A 54 -13.91 -10.42 3.89
CA LYS A 54 -14.87 -10.07 2.83
C LYS A 54 -14.25 -9.22 1.72
N SER A 55 -13.19 -8.46 2.03
CA SER A 55 -12.45 -7.60 1.10
C SER A 55 -13.22 -6.35 0.66
N PHE A 56 -12.49 -5.42 0.07
CA PHE A 56 -13.04 -4.40 -0.82
C PHE A 56 -13.50 -5.00 -2.15
N SER A 57 -14.52 -4.40 -2.76
CA SER A 57 -14.98 -4.69 -4.14
C SER A 57 -14.46 -3.68 -5.17
N ARG A 58 -13.99 -2.52 -4.69
CA ARG A 58 -13.51 -1.41 -5.50
C ARG A 58 -12.30 -0.78 -4.83
N TYR A 59 -11.41 -0.24 -5.65
CA TYR A 59 -10.24 0.49 -5.20
C TYR A 59 -9.90 1.57 -6.22
N GLY A 60 -9.09 2.53 -5.81
CA GLY A 60 -8.72 3.67 -6.63
C GLY A 60 -7.23 3.93 -6.59
N TYR A 61 -6.74 4.51 -7.68
CA TYR A 61 -5.42 5.09 -7.76
C TYR A 61 -5.52 6.58 -8.07
N LEU A 62 -4.84 7.40 -7.28
CA LEU A 62 -4.70 8.84 -7.47
C LEU A 62 -3.22 9.19 -7.49
N GLU A 63 -2.82 10.00 -8.46
CA GLU A 63 -1.58 10.77 -8.41
C GLU A 63 -1.94 12.23 -8.11
N SER A 64 -1.33 12.80 -7.08
CA SER A 64 -1.51 14.23 -6.79
C SER A 64 -0.82 15.11 -7.83
N VAL A 65 -1.34 16.31 -8.02
CA VAL A 65 -0.75 17.34 -8.90
C VAL A 65 0.39 18.13 -8.22
N THR A 66 0.86 17.68 -7.05
CA THR A 66 1.92 18.33 -6.29
C THR A 66 3.30 17.99 -6.86
N ILE A 67 4.32 18.72 -6.41
CA ILE A 67 5.73 18.38 -6.67
C ILE A 67 6.42 18.16 -5.32
N PRO A 68 6.89 16.94 -5.01
CA PRO A 68 6.78 15.73 -5.83
C PRO A 68 5.33 15.23 -5.96
N PRO A 69 5.02 14.42 -7.00
CA PRO A 69 3.74 13.74 -7.08
C PRO A 69 3.63 12.71 -5.96
N VAL A 70 2.44 12.60 -5.37
CA VAL A 70 2.13 11.63 -4.34
C VAL A 70 1.25 10.55 -4.96
N ALA A 71 1.74 9.32 -4.96
CA ALA A 71 0.95 8.15 -5.29
C ALA A 71 0.04 7.82 -4.10
N ILE A 72 -1.26 7.66 -4.34
CA ILE A 72 -2.24 7.26 -3.32
C ILE A 72 -3.08 6.10 -3.84
N TRP A 73 -3.15 5.05 -3.03
CA TRP A 73 -4.09 3.96 -3.20
C TRP A 73 -5.27 4.15 -2.25
N THR A 74 -6.48 3.88 -2.72
CA THR A 74 -7.71 3.87 -1.90
C THR A 74 -8.38 2.51 -1.97
N TRP A 75 -8.78 1.95 -0.83
CA TRP A 75 -9.37 0.62 -0.69
C TRP A 75 -10.74 0.72 -0.03
N MET A 76 -11.81 0.39 -0.76
CA MET A 76 -13.18 0.52 -0.25
C MET A 76 -13.61 -0.71 0.55
N PHE A 77 -12.96 -0.95 1.69
CA PHE A 77 -13.36 -2.02 2.60
C PHE A 77 -14.73 -1.71 3.23
N PRO A 78 -15.56 -2.73 3.49
CA PRO A 78 -16.85 -2.52 4.14
C PRO A 78 -16.65 -2.16 5.63
N PRO A 79 -17.65 -1.52 6.25
CA PRO A 79 -17.68 -1.35 7.70
C PRO A 79 -17.59 -2.70 8.44
N PRO A 80 -17.00 -2.74 9.64
CA PRO A 80 -16.42 -1.61 10.38
C PRO A 80 -14.97 -1.27 10.01
N LEU A 81 -14.33 -1.98 9.08
CA LEU A 81 -12.95 -1.67 8.69
C LEU A 81 -12.85 -0.35 7.91
N ASN A 82 -13.93 0.01 7.20
CA ASN A 82 -14.15 1.26 6.47
C ASN A 82 -13.15 1.51 5.31
N PRO A 83 -13.47 2.44 4.41
CA PRO A 83 -12.54 2.88 3.38
C PRO A 83 -11.24 3.41 3.98
N MET A 84 -10.12 3.13 3.31
CA MET A 84 -8.80 3.57 3.73
C MET A 84 -7.98 4.02 2.53
N ASP A 85 -7.06 4.93 2.76
CA ASP A 85 -6.08 5.38 1.79
C ASP A 85 -4.65 5.19 2.31
N VAL A 86 -3.70 5.16 1.38
CA VAL A 86 -2.28 5.04 1.70
C VAL A 86 -1.45 5.70 0.61
N ASN A 87 -0.48 6.52 1.03
CA ASN A 87 0.46 7.15 0.12
C ASN A 87 1.76 6.36 -0.02
N PHE A 88 2.56 6.66 -1.05
CA PHE A 88 3.85 6.03 -1.28
C PHE A 88 4.92 7.01 -1.73
N ASN A 89 6.09 6.89 -1.09
CA ASN A 89 7.30 7.62 -1.44
C ASN A 89 8.38 6.64 -1.92
N ALA A 90 8.78 6.74 -3.19
CA ALA A 90 9.80 5.87 -3.76
C ALA A 90 11.23 6.23 -3.35
N VAL A 91 11.51 7.48 -2.98
CA VAL A 91 12.88 7.96 -2.68
C VAL A 91 13.60 7.18 -1.57
N PRO A 92 12.97 6.81 -0.43
CA PRO A 92 13.66 6.03 0.60
C PRO A 92 13.75 4.53 0.29
N VAL A 93 13.20 4.05 -0.83
CA VAL A 93 13.19 2.62 -1.19
C VAL A 93 14.52 2.27 -1.85
N ASP A 94 15.11 1.14 -1.46
CA ASP A 94 16.35 0.65 -2.06
C ASP A 94 16.19 0.43 -3.57
N GLN A 95 17.22 0.80 -4.34
CA GLN A 95 17.17 0.72 -5.80
C GLN A 95 16.92 -0.70 -6.29
N GLU A 96 17.50 -1.72 -5.65
CA GLU A 96 17.30 -3.12 -5.99
C GLU A 96 15.84 -3.57 -5.84
N VAL A 97 15.14 -3.06 -4.82
CA VAL A 97 13.71 -3.34 -4.60
C VAL A 97 12.88 -2.70 -5.72
N LEU A 98 13.21 -1.46 -6.11
CA LEU A 98 12.56 -0.77 -7.21
C LEU A 98 12.80 -1.49 -8.55
N ASP A 99 14.04 -1.92 -8.82
CA ASP A 99 14.40 -2.65 -10.02
C ASP A 99 13.61 -3.96 -10.12
N ASN A 100 13.54 -4.74 -9.04
CA ASN A 100 12.74 -5.97 -8.96
C ASN A 100 11.25 -5.71 -9.17
N TYR A 101 10.71 -4.60 -8.68
CA TYR A 101 9.32 -4.22 -8.94
C TYR A 101 9.08 -3.83 -10.41
N PHE A 102 10.06 -3.21 -11.07
CA PHE A 102 9.97 -2.85 -12.47
C PHE A 102 10.17 -4.02 -13.43
N GLU A 103 10.75 -5.12 -12.99
CA GLU A 103 10.82 -6.34 -13.78
C GLU A 103 9.45 -6.77 -14.30
N LEU A 104 9.46 -7.36 -15.49
CA LEU A 104 8.27 -7.97 -16.09
C LEU A 104 8.36 -9.48 -15.94
N GLU A 105 7.27 -10.10 -15.52
CA GLU A 105 7.13 -11.54 -15.50
C GLU A 105 6.34 -11.97 -16.74
N SER A 106 6.95 -12.76 -17.63
CA SER A 106 6.32 -13.17 -18.90
C SER A 106 5.79 -11.98 -19.73
N ASN A 107 6.55 -10.87 -19.79
CA ASN A 107 6.17 -9.59 -20.42
C ASN A 107 4.95 -8.89 -19.80
N GLN A 108 4.59 -9.24 -18.56
CA GLN A 108 3.50 -8.61 -17.82
C GLN A 108 4.03 -7.94 -16.54
N VAL A 109 3.33 -6.90 -16.10
CA VAL A 109 3.65 -6.22 -14.85
C VAL A 109 3.29 -7.10 -13.67
N LYS A 110 4.18 -7.18 -12.66
CA LYS A 110 3.85 -7.80 -11.37
C LYS A 110 2.69 -7.02 -10.75
N ASN A 111 1.55 -7.67 -10.56
CA ASN A 111 0.31 -7.03 -10.11
C ASN A 111 -0.23 -7.62 -8.81
N ILE A 112 0.60 -8.35 -8.07
CA ILE A 112 0.22 -8.95 -6.80
C ILE A 112 0.37 -7.91 -5.68
N ALA A 113 -0.70 -7.71 -4.94
CA ALA A 113 -0.72 -6.97 -3.69
C ALA A 113 -1.06 -7.90 -2.53
N ARG A 114 -0.28 -7.83 -1.45
CA ARG A 114 -0.50 -8.57 -0.22
C ARG A 114 -0.94 -7.60 0.87
N PHE A 115 -1.97 -7.97 1.61
CA PHE A 115 -2.51 -7.20 2.71
C PHE A 115 -2.35 -7.97 4.01
N TYR A 116 -1.95 -7.27 5.06
CA TYR A 116 -1.85 -7.77 6.42
C TYR A 116 -2.75 -6.93 7.32
N LEU A 117 -3.61 -7.60 8.08
CA LEU A 117 -4.39 -6.98 9.14
C LEU A 117 -3.66 -7.21 10.46
N LEU A 118 -3.36 -6.14 11.17
CA LEU A 118 -2.51 -6.12 12.35
C LEU A 118 -3.26 -5.55 13.56
N ASP A 119 -2.96 -6.10 14.73
CA ASP A 119 -3.43 -5.66 16.05
C ASP A 119 -2.24 -5.59 16.99
N GLY A 120 -1.68 -4.39 17.15
CA GLY A 120 -0.35 -4.24 17.71
C GLY A 120 0.69 -4.94 16.83
N ASP A 121 1.50 -5.79 17.42
CA ASP A 121 2.45 -6.65 16.72
C ASP A 121 1.82 -7.96 16.23
N ILE A 122 0.55 -8.26 16.53
CA ILE A 122 -0.03 -9.56 16.20
C ILE A 122 -0.68 -9.54 14.82
N LEU A 123 -0.29 -10.51 13.99
CA LEU A 123 -0.91 -10.72 12.68
C LEU A 123 -2.31 -11.34 12.83
N ARG A 124 -3.35 -10.63 12.38
CA ARG A 124 -4.75 -11.07 12.51
C ARG A 124 -5.35 -11.61 11.21
N GLY A 125 -4.80 -11.22 10.07
CA GLY A 125 -5.26 -11.69 8.77
C GLY A 125 -4.25 -11.43 7.67
N ILE A 126 -4.23 -12.30 6.67
CA ILE A 126 -3.39 -12.19 5.48
C ILE A 126 -4.30 -12.34 4.27
N LYS A 127 -4.09 -11.55 3.22
CA LYS A 127 -4.67 -11.85 1.91
C LYS A 127 -3.80 -11.37 0.77
N THR A 128 -3.98 -12.03 -0.37
CA THR A 128 -3.35 -11.66 -1.63
C THR A 128 -4.45 -11.28 -2.62
N VAL A 129 -4.21 -10.21 -3.37
CA VAL A 129 -5.12 -9.67 -4.40
C VAL A 129 -4.32 -9.41 -5.66
N GLY A 130 -4.85 -9.84 -6.81
CA GLY A 130 -4.37 -9.36 -8.10
C GLY A 130 -4.98 -8.00 -8.41
N LEU A 131 -4.15 -7.01 -8.69
CA LEU A 131 -4.57 -5.68 -9.13
C LEU A 131 -4.73 -5.65 -10.65
N ASP A 132 -5.64 -4.82 -11.14
CA ASP A 132 -5.71 -4.44 -12.54
C ASP A 132 -4.34 -3.92 -13.02
N PRO A 133 -3.75 -4.52 -14.08
CA PRO A 133 -2.46 -4.09 -14.62
C PRO A 133 -2.39 -2.61 -14.97
N ALA A 134 -3.49 -1.99 -15.41
CA ALA A 134 -3.53 -0.57 -15.71
C ALA A 134 -3.34 0.29 -14.44
N ALA A 135 -3.90 -0.14 -13.29
CA ALA A 135 -3.68 0.54 -12.02
C ALA A 135 -2.20 0.48 -11.61
N VAL A 136 -1.58 -0.70 -11.76
CA VAL A 136 -0.15 -0.91 -11.47
C VAL A 136 0.71 -0.05 -12.39
N MET A 137 0.35 0.07 -13.67
CA MET A 137 1.07 0.94 -14.62
C MET A 137 1.00 2.42 -14.23
N LEU A 138 -0.15 2.90 -13.76
CA LEU A 138 -0.25 4.27 -13.24
C LEU A 138 0.69 4.47 -12.04
N PHE A 139 0.72 3.50 -11.12
CA PHE A 139 1.61 3.55 -9.97
C PHE A 139 3.10 3.49 -10.34
N ARG A 140 3.49 2.59 -11.26
CA ARG A 140 4.85 2.50 -11.81
C ARG A 140 5.29 3.84 -12.41
N ASN A 141 4.43 4.49 -13.20
CA ASN A 141 4.75 5.77 -13.81
C ASN A 141 4.98 6.88 -12.76
N THR A 142 4.21 6.87 -11.66
CA THR A 142 4.43 7.80 -10.56
C THR A 142 5.76 7.55 -9.84
N ILE A 143 6.11 6.29 -9.57
CA ILE A 143 7.41 5.92 -8.96
C ILE A 143 8.58 6.38 -9.84
N ILE A 144 8.49 6.16 -11.16
CA ILE A 144 9.51 6.64 -12.10
C ILE A 144 9.66 8.16 -12.01
N ARG A 145 8.55 8.92 -11.95
CA ARG A 145 8.63 10.37 -11.76
C ARG A 145 9.21 10.76 -10.41
N GLN A 146 8.84 10.09 -9.33
CA GLN A 146 9.38 10.36 -8.00
C GLN A 146 10.90 10.17 -7.96
N THR A 147 11.43 9.11 -8.57
CA THR A 147 12.87 8.82 -8.60
C THR A 147 13.66 9.77 -9.52
N GLN A 148 13.00 10.42 -10.47
CA GLN A 148 13.62 11.41 -11.37
C GLN A 148 13.62 12.83 -10.81
N ILE A 149 12.80 13.13 -9.78
CA ILE A 149 12.72 14.45 -9.16
C ILE A 149 13.60 14.46 -7.91
N ASN A 150 14.50 15.43 -7.82
CA ASN A 150 15.26 15.65 -6.59
C ASN A 150 14.38 16.39 -5.56
N TYR A 151 13.85 15.68 -4.58
CA TYR A 151 13.08 16.26 -3.47
C TYR A 151 13.52 15.67 -2.13
N SER A 152 13.43 16.48 -1.07
CA SER A 152 13.69 16.02 0.29
C SER A 152 12.49 15.33 0.90
N HIS A 153 12.70 14.52 1.95
CA HIS A 153 11.59 13.97 2.74
C HIS A 153 10.62 15.05 3.24
N ARG A 154 11.13 16.24 3.58
CA ARG A 154 10.31 17.38 4.02
C ARG A 154 9.39 17.90 2.91
N ASP A 155 9.86 17.91 1.67
CA ASP A 155 9.05 18.32 0.51
C ASP A 155 7.91 17.33 0.27
N TYR A 156 8.20 16.03 0.37
CA TYR A 156 7.19 14.98 0.28
C TYR A 156 6.15 15.10 1.40
N VAL A 157 6.57 15.26 2.67
CA VAL A 157 5.64 15.46 3.79
C VAL A 157 4.76 16.69 3.58
N ARG A 158 5.30 17.79 3.04
CA ARG A 158 4.50 18.97 2.70
C ARG A 158 3.45 18.66 1.63
N ALA A 159 3.83 17.91 0.59
CA ALA A 159 2.92 17.49 -0.48
C ALA A 159 1.78 16.60 0.05
N VAL A 160 2.11 15.61 0.89
CA VAL A 160 1.11 14.74 1.55
C VAL A 160 0.21 15.56 2.49
N ASN A 161 0.78 16.48 3.27
CA ASN A 161 0.01 17.29 4.21
C ASN A 161 -1.06 18.16 3.56
N GLY A 162 -0.85 18.56 2.30
CA GLY A 162 -1.88 19.24 1.51
C GLY A 162 -3.12 18.40 1.24
N MET A 163 -3.08 17.08 1.46
CA MET A 163 -4.17 16.14 1.18
C MET A 163 -4.84 15.59 2.44
N PHE A 164 -4.26 15.74 3.63
CA PHE A 164 -4.80 15.20 4.90
C PHE A 164 -6.14 15.82 5.34
N SER A 165 -6.66 16.83 4.64
CA SER A 165 -8.01 17.34 4.89
C SER A 165 -9.11 16.48 4.26
N LEU A 166 -8.76 15.53 3.37
CA LEU A 166 -9.72 14.68 2.67
C LEU A 166 -9.83 13.31 3.34
N THR A 167 -11.03 12.78 3.35
CA THR A 167 -11.33 11.40 3.73
C THR A 167 -10.94 10.43 2.61
N ALA A 168 -10.73 9.16 2.94
CA ALA A 168 -10.48 8.11 1.95
C ALA A 168 -11.59 8.02 0.88
N GLU A 169 -12.84 8.32 1.22
CA GLU A 169 -13.97 8.35 0.29
C GLU A 169 -13.88 9.52 -0.69
N GLU A 170 -13.48 10.70 -0.23
CA GLU A 170 -13.26 11.88 -1.08
C GLU A 170 -12.08 11.65 -2.04
N ILE A 171 -10.98 11.10 -1.53
CA ILE A 171 -9.82 10.71 -2.36
C ILE A 171 -10.24 9.67 -3.40
N PHE A 172 -11.03 8.66 -3.01
CA PHE A 172 -11.57 7.67 -3.94
C PHE A 172 -12.49 8.31 -4.99
N GLY A 173 -13.25 9.34 -4.60
CA GLY A 173 -14.07 10.15 -5.50
C GLY A 173 -13.27 10.76 -6.66
N MET A 174 -12.06 11.22 -6.37
CA MET A 174 -11.11 11.84 -7.30
C MET A 174 -10.21 10.85 -8.05
N SER A 175 -10.14 9.60 -7.59
CA SER A 175 -9.24 8.56 -8.13
C SER A 175 -9.72 8.00 -9.48
N VAL A 176 -8.78 7.42 -10.24
CA VAL A 176 -9.10 6.44 -11.28
C VAL A 176 -9.57 5.16 -10.58
N LYS A 177 -10.76 4.66 -10.95
CA LYS A 177 -11.46 3.61 -10.19
C LYS A 177 -11.33 2.25 -10.88
N PHE A 178 -11.06 1.25 -10.08
CA PHE A 178 -10.93 -0.14 -10.49
C PHE A 178 -11.88 -1.04 -9.70
N LYS A 179 -12.14 -2.23 -10.23
CA LYS A 179 -12.90 -3.29 -9.57
C LYS A 179 -11.96 -4.46 -9.28
N LYS A 180 -12.16 -5.11 -8.15
CA LYS A 180 -11.49 -6.36 -7.81
C LYS A 180 -12.18 -7.54 -8.48
#